data_AF-S4R186-F1
#
_entry.id   AF-S4R186-F1
#
_cell.length_a   1.000
_cell.length_b   1.000
_cell.length_c   1.000
_cell.angle_alpha   90.00
_cell.angle_beta   90.00
_cell.angle_gamma   90.00
#
_symmetry.space_group_name_H-M   'P 1'
#
loop_
_entity.id
_entity.type
_entity.pdbx_description
1 polymer ?
#
loop_
_entity_poly.entity_id
_entity_poly.type
_entity_poly.pdbx_seq_one_letter_code
_entity_poly.pdbx_strand_id
1 'polypeptide(L)'
;MTQQPLRGVTSLHFNQDQSCFCCAMETGVRIYNVEPLMEKGHLDHEQVGSVGLVEMLHRSNLLALVGGGSSPKFSEISVIGLL
;
A
#
# COMPACT_ATOMS: atom_id res chain seq x y z
N MET A 1 -27.63 -1.16 3.92
CA MET A 1 -26.68 -2.29 3.77
C MET A 1 -25.38 -1.70 3.26
N THR A 2 -24.45 -1.38 4.16
CA THR A 2 -23.10 -0.97 3.75
C THR A 2 -22.41 -2.22 3.21
N GLN A 3 -22.15 -2.27 1.90
CA GLN A 3 -21.28 -3.29 1.35
C GLN A 3 -19.94 -3.19 2.09
N GLN A 4 -19.50 -4.28 2.71
CA GLN A 4 -18.16 -4.31 3.28
C GLN A 4 -17.18 -4.08 2.11
N PRO A 5 -16.26 -3.12 2.21
CA PRO A 5 -15.28 -2.91 1.16
C PRO A 5 -14.53 -4.23 0.93
N LEU A 6 -14.38 -4.60 -0.34
CA LEU A 6 -13.63 -5.79 -0.75
C LEU A 6 -12.27 -5.76 -0.04
N ARG A 7 -11.91 -6.83 0.67
CA ARG A 7 -10.60 -6.94 1.34
C ARG A 7 -9.60 -7.70 0.46
N GLY A 8 -9.43 -7.22 -0.76
CA GLY A 8 -8.50 -7.81 -1.74
C GLY A 8 -7.10 -7.22 -1.63
N VAL A 9 -6.08 -8.05 -1.82
CA VAL A 9 -4.70 -7.62 -2.10
C VAL A 9 -4.53 -7.58 -3.62
N THR A 10 -4.14 -6.43 -4.16
CA THR A 10 -3.97 -6.21 -5.60
C THR A 10 -2.53 -6.49 -6.04
N SER A 11 -1.54 -6.10 -5.22
CA SER A 11 -0.13 -6.38 -5.51
C SER A 11 0.71 -6.44 -4.23
N LEU A 12 1.88 -7.08 -4.34
CA LEU A 12 2.88 -7.25 -3.28
C LEU A 12 4.26 -7.00 -3.86
N HIS A 13 5.05 -6.14 -3.22
CA HIS A 13 6.38 -5.79 -3.68
C HIS A 13 7.36 -5.71 -2.51
N PHE A 14 8.47 -6.42 -2.62
CA PHE A 14 9.59 -6.27 -1.70
C PHE A 14 10.29 -4.94 -1.97
N ASN A 15 10.78 -4.31 -0.92
CA ASN A 15 11.76 -3.25 -1.09
C ASN A 15 13.10 -3.82 -1.62
N GLN A 16 14.01 -2.94 -1.99
CA GLN A 16 15.21 -3.26 -2.76
C GLN A 16 16.19 -4.19 -2.02
N ASP A 17 16.20 -4.15 -0.68
CA ASP A 17 17.02 -5.04 0.15
C ASP A 17 16.22 -6.26 0.68
N GLN A 18 14.97 -6.44 0.22
CA GLN A 18 14.05 -7.51 0.61
C GLN A 18 13.80 -7.64 2.12
N SER A 19 14.09 -6.59 2.90
CA SER A 19 13.85 -6.57 4.34
C SER A 19 12.42 -6.18 4.71
N CYS A 20 11.70 -5.53 3.80
CA CYS A 20 10.31 -5.13 3.94
C CYS A 20 9.53 -5.48 2.67
N PHE A 21 8.21 -5.59 2.78
CA PHE A 21 7.32 -5.62 1.63
C PHE A 21 6.11 -4.73 1.85
N CYS A 22 5.56 -4.23 0.75
CA CYS A 22 4.37 -3.41 0.74
C CYS A 22 3.24 -4.13 -0.01
N CYS A 23 2.01 -3.94 0.46
CA CYS A 23 0.80 -4.54 -0.07
C CYS A 23 -0.11 -3.43 -0.61
N ALA A 24 -0.41 -3.45 -1.90
CA ALA A 24 -1.50 -2.67 -2.47
C ALA A 24 -2.81 -3.44 -2.23
N MET A 25 -3.84 -2.77 -1.74
CA MET A 25 -5.10 -3.39 -1.35
C MET A 25 -6.28 -2.54 -1.82
N GLU A 26 -7.45 -3.18 -1.92
CA GLU A 26 -8.73 -2.49 -2.11
C GLU A 26 -9.05 -1.51 -0.96
N THR A 27 -8.50 -1.79 0.23
CA THR A 27 -8.66 -0.98 1.44
C THR A 27 -7.45 -0.10 1.77
N GLY A 28 -6.54 0.13 0.81
CA GLY A 28 -5.37 1.00 0.99
C GLY A 28 -4.04 0.28 0.86
N VAL A 29 -3.09 0.58 1.74
CA VAL A 29 -1.71 0.06 1.71
C VAL A 29 -1.30 -0.45 3.08
N ARG A 30 -0.51 -1.53 3.11
CA ARG A 30 0.19 -1.99 4.32
C ARG A 30 1.66 -2.23 4.04
N ILE A 31 2.51 -2.01 5.04
CA ILE A 31 3.95 -2.23 4.97
C ILE A 31 4.31 -3.19 6.08
N TYR A 32 5.06 -4.23 5.75
CA TYR A 32 5.53 -5.23 6.70
C TYR A 32 7.06 -5.32 6.67
N ASN A 33 7.64 -5.48 7.86
CA ASN A 33 8.98 -6.01 8.02
C ASN A 33 8.95 -7.52 7.76
N VAL A 34 10.01 -8.09 7.18
CA VAL A 34 10.10 -9.53 6.92
C VAL A 34 10.55 -10.30 8.16
N GLU A 35 11.55 -9.80 8.88
CA GLU A 35 12.16 -10.47 10.04
C GLU A 35 12.38 -9.49 11.21
N PRO A 36 11.59 -9.59 12.30
CA PRO A 36 10.40 -10.42 12.42
C PRO A 36 9.27 -9.92 11.51
N LEU A 37 8.35 -10.83 11.14
CA LEU A 37 7.16 -10.48 10.36
C LEU A 37 6.24 -9.58 11.19
N MET A 38 6.25 -8.28 10.90
CA MET A 38 5.54 -7.27 11.70
C MET A 38 5.08 -6.11 10.83
N GLU A 39 3.85 -5.62 11.04
CA GLU A 39 3.36 -4.42 10.36
C GLU A 39 4.15 -3.19 10.83
N LYS A 40 4.71 -2.43 9.88
CA LYS A 40 5.46 -1.19 10.14
C LYS A 40 4.58 0.05 9.98
N GLY A 41 3.53 -0.05 9.16
CA GLY A 41 2.63 1.06 8.91
C GLY A 41 1.55 0.67 7.89
N HIS A 42 0.50 1.47 7.85
CA HIS A 42 -0.56 1.34 6.86
C HIS A 42 -1.10 2.71 6.47
N LEU A 43 -1.68 2.78 5.29
CA LEU A 43 -2.52 3.88 4.81
C LEU A 43 -3.89 3.28 4.51
N ASP A 44 -4.93 3.78 5.14
CA ASP A 44 -6.28 3.26 4.95
C ASP A 44 -6.94 3.78 3.66
N HIS A 45 -8.15 3.28 3.41
CA HIS A 45 -8.93 3.66 2.24
C HIS A 45 -9.32 5.14 2.23
N GLU A 46 -9.50 5.79 3.39
CA GLU A 46 -9.81 7.23 3.44
C GLU A 46 -8.60 8.06 3.02
N GLN A 47 -7.40 7.60 3.39
CA GLN A 47 -6.13 8.24 3.04
C GLN A 47 -5.81 8.08 1.55
N VAL A 48 -5.88 6.85 1.00
CA VAL A 48 -5.36 6.54 -0.35
C VAL A 48 -6.32 5.85 -1.32
N GLY A 49 -7.55 5.51 -0.91
CA GLY A 49 -8.49 4.72 -1.71
C GLY A 49 -8.02 3.29 -1.93
N SER A 50 -8.54 2.63 -2.98
CA SER A 50 -7.98 1.35 -3.44
C SER A 50 -6.70 1.58 -4.24
N VAL A 51 -5.72 0.72 -4.02
CA VAL A 51 -4.39 0.83 -4.63
C VAL A 51 -4.15 -0.38 -5.52
N GLY A 52 -3.64 -0.12 -6.72
CA GLY A 52 -3.27 -1.14 -7.70
C GLY A 52 -1.83 -1.58 -7.57
N LEU A 53 -0.93 -0.63 -7.31
CA LEU A 53 0.50 -0.88 -7.14
C LEU A 53 1.09 0.04 -6.07
N VAL A 54 2.01 -0.50 -5.28
CA VAL A 54 2.80 0.25 -4.31
C VAL A 54 4.24 -0.22 -4.37
N GLU A 55 5.17 0.73 -4.28
CA GLU A 55 6.60 0.49 -4.18
C GLU A 55 7.21 1.34 -3.06
N MET A 56 8.08 0.72 -2.26
CA MET A 56 8.79 1.39 -1.16
C MET A 56 10.20 1.76 -1.61
N LEU A 57 10.65 2.98 -1.32
CA LEU A 57 12.03 3.38 -1.58
C LEU A 57 12.93 2.95 -0.41
N HIS A 58 13.73 1.90 -0.62
CA HIS A 58 14.63 1.28 0.36
C HIS A 58 13.93 1.02 1.70
N ARG A 59 14.50 1.49 2.81
CA ARG A 59 13.87 1.50 4.14
C ARG A 59 13.43 2.90 4.56
N SER A 60 13.03 3.74 3.61
CA SER A 60 12.48 5.07 3.91
C SER A 60 10.97 5.01 4.20
N ASN A 61 10.40 6.15 4.56
CA ASN A 61 8.97 6.37 4.69
C ASN A 61 8.32 6.86 3.38
N LEU A 62 9.02 6.76 2.25
CA LEU A 62 8.53 7.18 0.94
C LEU A 62 7.93 5.99 0.18
N LEU A 63 6.69 6.16 -0.24
CA LEU A 63 5.94 5.22 -1.06
C LEU A 63 5.56 5.85 -2.40
N ALA A 64 5.78 5.11 -3.48
CA ALA A 64 5.18 5.38 -4.77
C ALA A 64 3.93 4.51 -4.94
N LEU A 65 2.82 5.12 -5.35
CA LEU A 65 1.51 4.49 -5.39
C LEU A 65 0.89 4.71 -6.76
N VAL A 66 0.19 3.71 -7.27
CA VAL A 66 -0.69 3.83 -8.43
C VAL A 66 -2.09 3.42 -7.99
N GLY A 67 -3.06 4.31 -8.15
CA GLY A 67 -4.44 3.95 -7.89
C GLY A 67 -4.91 2.83 -8.81
N GLY A 68 -5.72 1.94 -8.28
CA GLY A 68 -6.29 0.80 -9.00
C GLY A 68 -7.33 0.11 -8.13
N GLY A 69 -7.89 -1.01 -8.58
CA GLY A 69 -8.99 -1.68 -7.88
C GLY A 69 -10.33 -0.96 -8.05
N SER A 70 -11.21 -1.14 -7.07
CA SER A 70 -12.65 -0.85 -7.18
C SER A 70 -13.01 0.63 -6.93
N SER A 71 -12.22 1.36 -6.15
CA SER A 71 -12.47 2.74 -5.75
C SER A 71 -11.16 3.52 -5.53
N PRO A 72 -10.39 3.77 -6.60
CA PRO A 72 -9.10 4.44 -6.49
C PRO A 72 -9.28 5.94 -6.22
N LYS A 73 -8.47 6.49 -5.31
CA LYS A 73 -8.45 7.93 -5.02
C LYS A 73 -7.56 8.72 -5.98
N PHE A 74 -6.55 8.05 -6.54
CA PHE A 74 -5.57 8.64 -7.46
C PHE A 74 -5.72 7.97 -8.83
N SER A 75 -5.65 8.73 -9.92
CA SER A 75 -5.74 8.20 -11.29
C SER A 75 -4.38 7.87 -11.91
N GLU A 76 -3.28 8.33 -11.32
CA GLU A 76 -1.91 8.23 -11.83
C GLU A 76 -0.92 7.86 -10.72
N ILE A 77 0.39 7.93 -11.01
CA ILE A 77 1.46 7.72 -10.03
C ILE A 77 1.48 8.87 -9.03
N SER A 78 1.34 8.55 -7.75
CA SER A 78 1.42 9.51 -6.64
C SER A 78 2.54 9.11 -5.68
N VAL A 79 3.32 10.09 -5.20
CA VAL A 79 4.35 9.86 -4.18
C VAL A 79 3.81 10.37 -2.84
N ILE A 80 3.80 9.50 -1.83
CA ILE A 80 3.35 9.83 -0.47
C ILE A 80 4.49 9.56 0.52
N GLY A 81 4.74 10.54 1.40
CA GLY A 81 5.59 10.39 2.56
C GLY A 81 4.76 10.10 3.80
N LEU A 82 5.10 9.04 4.54
CA LEU A 82 4.57 8.74 5.86
C LEU A 82 5.37 9.53 6.91
N LEU A 83 4.95 10.75 7.25
CA LEU A 83 5.57 11.53 8.34
C LEU A 83 5.05 11.07 9.71
#